data_AF-A0A4Q7S9B4-F1
#
_entry.id   AF-A0A4Q7S9B4-F1
#
_cell.length_a   1.000
_cell.length_b   1.000
_cell.length_c   1.000
_cell.angle_alpha   90.00
_cell.angle_beta   90.00
_cell.angle_gamma   90.00
#
_symmetry.space_group_name_H-M   'P 1'
#
loop_
_entity.id
_entity.type
_entity.pdbx_description
1 polymer ?
#
loop_
_entity_poly.entity_id
_entity_poly.type
_entity_poly.pdbx_seq_one_letter_code
_entity_poly.pdbx_strand_id
1 'polypeptide(L)'
;MIRCNLLMGDRSTAGGRVIEGLPECTIMGTEMTFVGAKVVCPACKSTGVIIGVGPRFDNSWMGKTEALDGDICACRCEPAPVMIASQNQMFHRFEAEDLAAMGFDTRGRPLSRSGTPESPGINGFRTASQREARTETIEIVISDSRAISAGSQFGHSAFLIDGMEYGRAPRSWDKDTRERYLHRQQVKMARDSWGFEIGVTPAEKAAVLREIERRMTANEPYSLANNSCSSNIVDVLAAAGIQVHDPRWSFMEIVSPADLMAGLRRSKRLVRAHAYPKK
;
A
#
# COMPACT_ATOMS: atom_id res chain seq x y z
N MET A 1 -15.17 16.68 -13.38
CA MET A 1 -13.70 16.69 -13.50
C MET A 1 -13.27 15.81 -14.67
N ILE A 2 -12.26 16.19 -15.44
CA ILE A 2 -11.68 15.34 -16.50
C ILE A 2 -10.23 15.02 -16.16
N ARG A 3 -9.80 13.78 -16.36
CA ARG A 3 -8.40 13.36 -16.25
C ARG A 3 -8.00 12.55 -17.48
N CYS A 4 -7.04 13.04 -18.25
CA CYS A 4 -6.60 12.38 -19.48
C CYS A 4 -5.62 11.25 -19.20
N ASN A 5 -5.60 10.21 -20.03
CA ASN A 5 -4.61 9.15 -19.95
C ASN A 5 -3.21 9.66 -20.28
N LEU A 6 -2.21 9.21 -19.51
CA LEU A 6 -0.81 9.48 -19.75
C LEU A 6 -0.24 8.52 -20.81
N LEU A 7 0.72 9.00 -21.58
CA LEU A 7 1.43 8.26 -22.62
C LEU A 7 2.92 8.13 -22.32
N MET A 8 3.57 7.17 -22.95
CA MET A 8 5.03 7.12 -22.99
C MET A 8 5.56 8.43 -23.59
N GLY A 9 6.52 9.06 -22.91
CA GLY A 9 7.07 10.35 -23.29
C GLY A 9 6.44 11.56 -22.61
N ASP A 10 5.30 11.41 -21.92
CA ASP A 10 4.71 12.48 -21.13
C ASP A 10 5.65 12.97 -20.03
N ARG A 11 5.42 14.21 -19.59
CA ARG A 11 6.34 14.94 -18.71
C ARG A 11 5.70 15.27 -17.39
N SER A 12 6.51 15.26 -16.33
CA SER A 12 6.14 15.85 -15.06
C SER A 12 6.40 17.36 -15.02
N THR A 13 5.87 18.05 -14.01
CA THR A 13 6.14 19.47 -13.71
C THR A 13 7.63 19.77 -13.48
N ALA A 14 8.43 18.75 -13.11
CA ALA A 14 9.88 18.85 -12.99
C ALA A 14 10.63 18.39 -14.26
N GLY A 15 9.91 18.21 -15.38
CA GLY A 15 10.44 17.77 -16.67
C GLY A 15 10.75 16.28 -16.75
N GLY A 16 10.32 15.47 -15.78
CA GLY A 16 10.58 14.03 -15.77
C GLY A 16 9.82 13.30 -16.87
N ARG A 17 10.51 12.49 -17.68
CA ARG A 17 9.93 11.86 -18.87
C ARG A 17 9.58 10.40 -18.62
N VAL A 18 8.36 9.99 -18.95
CA VAL A 18 7.93 8.58 -18.93
C VAL A 18 8.67 7.79 -20.02
N ILE A 19 9.23 6.64 -19.66
CA ILE A 19 10.04 5.80 -20.57
C ILE A 19 9.49 4.37 -20.76
N GLU A 20 8.37 4.04 -20.11
CA GLU A 20 7.71 2.74 -20.26
C GLU A 20 6.27 2.95 -20.71
N GLY A 21 5.81 2.10 -21.62
CA GLY A 21 4.46 2.07 -22.16
C GLY A 21 3.97 0.63 -22.38
N LEU A 22 2.74 0.52 -22.86
CA LEU A 22 2.12 -0.73 -23.30
C LEU A 22 2.15 -0.77 -24.84
N PRO A 23 3.01 -1.59 -25.48
CA PRO A 23 3.12 -1.64 -26.94
C PRO A 23 1.81 -2.00 -27.66
N GLU A 24 0.96 -2.80 -27.02
CA GLU A 24 -0.32 -3.27 -27.57
C GLU A 24 -1.47 -2.29 -27.31
N CYS A 25 -1.24 -1.19 -26.59
CA CYS A 25 -2.27 -0.19 -26.27
C CYS A 25 -1.75 1.20 -26.60
N THR A 26 -2.15 1.73 -27.77
CA THR A 26 -1.68 3.03 -28.23
C THR A 26 -2.83 4.04 -28.34
N ILE A 27 -2.51 5.29 -28.06
CA ILE A 27 -3.37 6.45 -28.29
C ILE A 27 -2.62 7.35 -29.26
N MET A 28 -3.22 7.63 -30.42
CA MET A 28 -2.57 8.38 -31.51
C MET A 28 -1.19 7.81 -31.92
N GLY A 29 -1.04 6.49 -31.90
CA GLY A 29 0.21 5.81 -32.27
C GLY A 29 1.33 5.90 -31.22
N THR A 30 1.05 6.46 -30.04
CA THR A 30 1.98 6.46 -28.89
C THR A 30 1.45 5.51 -27.81
N GLU A 31 2.35 4.71 -27.24
CA GLU A 31 1.99 3.75 -26.19
C GLU A 31 1.38 4.45 -24.98
N MET A 32 0.27 3.92 -24.49
CA MET A 32 -0.32 4.33 -23.22
C MET A 32 0.59 3.86 -22.08
N THR A 33 0.77 4.72 -21.07
CA THR A 33 1.56 4.36 -19.89
C THR A 33 0.66 3.95 -18.73
N PHE A 34 1.28 3.47 -17.65
CA PHE A 34 0.60 2.80 -16.56
C PHE A 34 1.19 3.20 -15.20
N VAL A 35 0.40 3.03 -14.14
CA VAL A 35 0.88 3.22 -12.77
C VAL A 35 2.02 2.23 -12.50
N GLY A 36 3.14 2.75 -12.00
CA GLY A 36 4.39 2.02 -11.81
C GLY A 36 5.40 2.16 -12.96
N ALA A 37 5.02 2.76 -14.09
CA ALA A 37 5.96 3.03 -15.19
C ALA A 37 7.09 3.97 -14.76
N LYS A 38 8.29 3.72 -15.26
CA LYS A 38 9.49 4.52 -14.96
C LYS A 38 9.43 5.92 -15.58
N VAL A 39 9.93 6.88 -14.80
CA VAL A 39 10.07 8.29 -15.18
C VAL A 39 11.49 8.76 -14.93
N VAL A 40 12.21 9.19 -15.96
CA VAL A 40 13.56 9.76 -15.82
C VAL A 40 13.42 11.23 -15.45
N CYS A 41 13.78 11.59 -14.21
CA CYS A 41 13.64 12.96 -13.72
C CYS A 41 14.94 13.77 -13.89
N PRO A 42 14.97 14.82 -14.72
CA PRO A 42 16.18 15.63 -14.92
C PRO A 42 16.49 16.52 -13.70
N ALA A 43 15.47 16.91 -12.93
CA ALA A 43 15.64 17.81 -11.79
C ALA A 43 16.45 17.18 -10.64
N CYS A 44 16.09 15.96 -10.22
CA CYS A 44 16.80 15.24 -9.16
C CYS A 44 17.75 14.14 -9.67
N LYS A 45 17.85 13.97 -10.99
CA LYS A 45 18.74 12.99 -11.65
C LYS A 45 18.51 11.54 -11.23
N SER A 46 17.30 11.21 -10.81
CA SER A 46 16.89 9.85 -10.46
C SER A 46 15.79 9.35 -11.39
N THR A 47 15.70 8.03 -11.53
CA THR A 47 14.52 7.39 -12.11
C THR A 47 13.48 7.21 -11.01
N GLY A 48 12.33 7.88 -11.15
CA GLY A 48 11.15 7.66 -10.35
C GLY A 48 10.17 6.71 -11.03
N VAL A 49 9.00 6.57 -10.44
CA VAL A 49 7.87 5.82 -11.01
C VAL A 49 6.58 6.63 -10.91
N ILE A 50 5.64 6.39 -11.82
CA ILE A 50 4.30 7.00 -11.72
C ILE A 50 3.53 6.36 -10.58
N ILE A 51 3.00 7.18 -9.68
CA ILE A 51 2.08 6.77 -8.61
C ILE A 51 0.72 7.40 -8.86
N GLY A 52 -0.30 6.55 -8.89
CA GLY A 52 -1.69 6.97 -9.04
C GLY A 52 -2.17 7.78 -7.83
N VAL A 53 -2.54 9.05 -8.03
CA VAL A 53 -3.23 9.85 -7.01
C VAL A 53 -4.54 10.44 -7.54
N GLY A 54 -5.55 10.59 -6.69
CA GLY A 54 -6.85 11.14 -7.08
C GLY A 54 -7.79 10.13 -7.78
N PRO A 55 -9.00 10.58 -8.15
CA PRO A 55 -10.10 9.73 -8.63
C PRO A 55 -9.76 9.03 -9.96
N ARG A 56 -10.15 7.76 -10.08
CA ARG A 56 -9.99 6.92 -11.28
C ARG A 56 -11.08 5.83 -11.29
N PHE A 57 -11.58 5.50 -12.47
CA PHE A 57 -12.35 4.28 -12.67
C PHE A 57 -11.42 3.07 -12.68
N ASP A 58 -11.95 1.91 -12.31
CA ASP A 58 -11.19 0.65 -12.29
C ASP A 58 -11.07 0.08 -13.71
N ASN A 59 -10.15 0.67 -14.50
CA ASN A 59 -9.78 0.10 -15.80
C ASN A 59 -8.38 -0.50 -15.72
N SER A 60 -8.27 -1.71 -16.26
CA SER A 60 -7.03 -2.45 -16.38
C SER A 60 -6.78 -2.80 -17.84
N TRP A 61 -5.63 -2.37 -18.36
CA TRP A 61 -5.18 -2.66 -19.71
C TRP A 61 -3.98 -3.60 -19.62
N MET A 62 -4.14 -4.82 -20.14
CA MET A 62 -3.10 -5.86 -20.08
C MET A 62 -2.62 -6.13 -18.64
N GLY A 63 -3.54 -6.06 -17.67
CA GLY A 63 -3.24 -6.26 -16.25
C GLY A 63 -2.54 -5.09 -15.57
N LYS A 64 -2.46 -3.92 -16.23
CA LYS A 64 -1.87 -2.69 -15.68
C LYS A 64 -2.91 -1.60 -15.55
N THR A 65 -2.91 -0.92 -14.40
CA THR A 65 -3.75 0.25 -14.15
C THR A 65 -3.25 1.44 -14.97
N GLU A 66 -4.17 2.14 -15.62
CA GLU A 66 -3.83 3.33 -16.40
C GLU A 66 -3.28 4.46 -15.52
N ALA A 67 -2.30 5.18 -16.07
CA ALA A 67 -1.78 6.41 -15.47
C ALA A 67 -2.57 7.60 -16.00
N LEU A 68 -2.95 8.54 -15.14
CA LEU A 68 -3.81 9.68 -15.49
C LEU A 68 -3.13 11.02 -15.19
N ASP A 69 -3.50 12.05 -15.94
CA ASP A 69 -3.14 13.45 -15.69
C ASP A 69 -3.39 13.82 -14.22
N GLY A 70 -2.40 14.46 -13.59
CA GLY A 70 -2.43 14.74 -12.15
C GLY A 70 -1.85 13.64 -11.26
N ASP A 71 -1.49 12.46 -11.79
CA ASP A 71 -0.70 11.46 -11.06
C ASP A 71 0.70 12.02 -10.74
N ILE A 72 1.47 11.39 -9.84
CA ILE A 72 2.78 11.94 -9.42
C ILE A 72 3.94 11.06 -9.85
N CYS A 73 5.10 11.67 -10.06
CA CYS A 73 6.38 11.00 -10.22
C CYS A 73 7.06 10.83 -8.86
N ALA A 74 7.05 9.62 -8.30
CA ALA A 74 7.79 9.27 -7.09
C ALA A 74 9.30 9.16 -7.37
N CYS A 75 9.94 10.31 -7.52
CA CYS A 75 11.39 10.49 -7.60
C CYS A 75 11.91 11.14 -6.30
N ARG A 76 13.13 11.69 -6.30
CA ARG A 76 13.71 12.36 -5.13
C ARG A 76 13.34 13.85 -4.99
N CYS A 77 12.46 14.38 -5.84
CA CYS A 77 11.99 15.76 -5.74
C CYS A 77 10.96 15.90 -4.61
N GLU A 78 11.04 17.00 -3.87
CA GLU A 78 10.05 17.41 -2.86
C GLU A 78 9.57 18.84 -3.19
N PRO A 79 8.26 19.07 -3.40
CA PRO A 79 7.21 18.07 -3.49
C PRO A 79 7.36 17.15 -4.72
N ALA A 80 6.72 15.97 -4.65
CA ALA A 80 6.70 15.03 -5.77
C ALA A 80 6.11 15.71 -7.04
N PRO A 81 6.81 15.67 -8.19
CA PRO A 81 6.35 16.32 -9.42
C PRO A 81 5.06 15.68 -9.94
N VAL A 82 4.16 16.49 -10.50
CA VAL A 82 2.88 16.04 -11.06
C VAL A 82 3.07 15.70 -12.53
N MET A 83 2.54 14.58 -12.98
CA MET A 83 2.51 14.12 -14.37
C MET A 83 1.45 14.87 -15.16
N ILE A 84 1.81 15.26 -16.39
CA ILE A 84 0.98 16.08 -17.28
C ILE A 84 0.76 15.29 -18.57
N ALA A 85 -0.51 15.05 -18.91
CA ALA A 85 -0.86 14.39 -20.16
C ALA A 85 -0.63 15.29 -21.37
N SER A 86 -0.03 14.75 -22.43
CA SER A 86 0.15 15.47 -23.71
C SER A 86 -1.08 15.42 -24.61
N GLN A 87 -2.12 14.67 -24.21
CA GLN A 87 -3.29 14.37 -25.04
C GLN A 87 -4.60 14.55 -24.28
N ASN A 88 -5.70 14.66 -25.03
CA ASN A 88 -7.07 14.81 -24.49
C ASN A 88 -8.13 13.96 -25.21
N GLN A 89 -7.73 12.98 -26.02
CA GLN A 89 -8.65 12.08 -26.74
C GLN A 89 -9.18 10.96 -25.86
N MET A 90 -8.34 10.42 -24.97
CA MET A 90 -8.72 9.38 -24.02
C MET A 90 -8.63 9.92 -22.60
N PHE A 91 -9.75 9.86 -21.88
CA PHE A 91 -9.87 10.47 -20.57
C PHE A 91 -10.96 9.81 -19.73
N HIS A 92 -10.85 10.01 -18.43
CA HIS A 92 -11.94 9.82 -17.49
C HIS A 92 -12.70 11.13 -17.31
N ARG A 93 -14.03 11.02 -17.29
CA ARG A 93 -14.92 12.08 -16.86
C ARG A 93 -15.62 11.63 -15.57
N PHE A 94 -15.49 12.45 -14.54
CA PHE A 94 -16.16 12.25 -13.25
C PHE A 94 -17.17 13.36 -13.06
N GLU A 95 -18.41 13.01 -12.79
CA GLU A 95 -19.41 13.96 -12.32
C GLU A 95 -19.25 14.22 -10.81
N ALA A 96 -19.95 15.22 -10.27
CA ALA A 96 -19.79 15.60 -8.87
C ALA A 96 -20.20 14.47 -7.92
N GLU A 97 -21.22 13.71 -8.29
CA GLU A 97 -21.74 12.57 -7.56
C GLU A 97 -20.74 11.41 -7.56
N ASP A 98 -20.07 11.15 -8.69
CA ASP A 98 -19.01 10.14 -8.80
C ASP A 98 -17.84 10.48 -7.88
N LEU A 99 -17.41 11.75 -7.89
CA LEU A 99 -16.35 12.23 -7.03
C LEU A 99 -16.71 12.11 -5.55
N ALA A 100 -17.92 12.50 -5.17
CA ALA A 100 -18.41 12.38 -3.80
C ALA A 100 -18.47 10.92 -3.35
N ALA A 101 -18.98 10.02 -4.20
CA ALA A 101 -19.01 8.58 -3.93
C ALA A 101 -17.62 7.97 -3.76
N MET A 102 -16.63 8.48 -4.51
CA MET A 102 -15.22 8.11 -4.37
C MET A 102 -14.49 8.82 -3.21
N GLY A 103 -15.17 9.68 -2.46
CA GLY A 103 -14.58 10.40 -1.31
C GLY A 103 -13.74 11.63 -1.69
N PHE A 104 -14.00 12.23 -2.86
CA PHE A 104 -13.32 13.43 -3.34
C PHE A 104 -14.28 14.64 -3.43
N ASP A 105 -13.73 15.83 -3.27
CA ASP A 105 -14.43 17.07 -3.62
C ASP A 105 -14.53 17.25 -5.14
N THR A 106 -15.25 18.28 -5.59
CA THR A 106 -15.42 18.59 -7.02
C THR A 106 -14.12 18.92 -7.77
N ARG A 107 -13.02 19.12 -7.03
CA ARG A 107 -11.67 19.35 -7.56
C ARG A 107 -10.79 18.09 -7.52
N GLY A 108 -11.33 16.93 -7.11
CA GLY A 108 -10.59 15.68 -7.02
C GLY A 108 -9.67 15.59 -5.79
N ARG A 109 -9.90 16.40 -4.75
CA ARG A 109 -9.14 16.35 -3.49
C ARG A 109 -9.90 15.52 -2.45
N PRO A 110 -9.22 14.71 -1.62
CA PRO A 110 -9.90 13.88 -0.64
C PRO A 110 -10.76 14.70 0.34
N LEU A 111 -11.99 14.26 0.60
CA LEU A 111 -12.85 14.81 1.64
C LEU A 111 -12.31 14.38 3.02
N SER A 112 -12.02 15.34 3.89
CA SER A 112 -11.66 15.07 5.28
C SER A 112 -12.85 14.44 6.01
N ARG A 113 -12.69 13.23 6.58
CA ARG A 113 -13.72 12.64 7.45
C ARG A 113 -13.88 13.51 8.70
N SER A 114 -14.93 14.32 8.75
CA SER A 114 -15.38 14.97 9.98
C SER A 114 -16.07 13.93 10.86
N GLY A 115 -15.48 13.61 12.01
CA GLY A 115 -16.14 12.78 13.02
C GLY A 115 -15.22 12.08 14.01
N THR A 116 -14.62 12.84 14.93
CA THR A 116 -14.29 12.33 16.28
C THR A 116 -14.99 13.25 17.29
N PRO A 117 -15.67 12.72 18.33
CA PRO A 117 -16.21 13.56 19.40
C PRO A 117 -15.06 14.22 20.15
N GLU A 118 -15.26 15.50 20.46
CA GLU A 118 -14.35 16.37 21.19
C GLU A 118 -13.90 15.75 22.53
N SER A 119 -12.60 15.74 22.78
CA SER A 119 -12.05 15.56 24.13
C SER A 119 -12.04 16.91 24.84
N PRO A 120 -12.65 17.06 26.03
CA PRO A 120 -12.64 18.33 26.73
C PRO A 120 -11.31 18.56 27.47
N GLY A 121 -10.73 19.73 27.22
CA GLY A 121 -10.07 20.59 28.21
C GLY A 121 -8.80 20.07 28.89
N ILE A 122 -7.64 20.55 28.42
CA ILE A 122 -6.37 20.46 29.15
C ILE A 122 -6.38 21.49 30.28
N ASN A 123 -6.38 21.02 31.52
CA ASN A 123 -5.83 21.76 32.66
C ASN A 123 -5.24 20.77 33.67
N GLY A 124 -3.94 20.89 33.92
CA GLY A 124 -3.29 20.16 35.00
C GLY A 124 -1.89 19.69 34.65
N PHE A 125 -0.91 20.58 34.86
CA PHE A 125 0.46 20.16 35.14
C PHE A 125 0.45 19.15 36.29
N ARG A 126 1.00 17.96 36.05
CA ARG A 126 1.61 17.13 37.10
C ARG A 126 2.63 16.17 36.49
N THR A 127 3.88 16.48 36.80
CA THR A 127 5.05 15.61 36.63
C THR A 127 4.94 14.37 37.51
N ALA A 128 5.14 13.18 36.93
CA ALA A 128 5.81 12.05 37.58
C ALA A 128 6.00 10.88 36.60
N SER A 129 7.25 10.41 36.53
CA SER A 129 7.65 9.03 36.22
C SER A 129 7.32 8.52 34.80
N GLN A 130 8.29 8.70 33.90
CA GLN A 130 8.49 7.77 32.78
C GLN A 130 8.64 6.34 33.34
N ARG A 131 7.57 5.56 33.29
CA ARG A 131 7.71 4.10 33.18
C ARG A 131 8.13 3.87 31.74
N GLU A 132 9.36 3.41 31.52
CA GLU A 132 9.72 2.77 30.26
C GLU A 132 8.76 1.61 30.05
N ALA A 133 7.74 1.84 29.22
CA ALA A 133 6.79 0.80 28.85
C ALA A 133 7.60 -0.29 28.16
N ARG A 134 7.66 -1.49 28.74
CA ARG A 134 8.36 -2.65 28.17
C ARG A 134 7.90 -2.82 26.72
N THR A 135 8.74 -2.46 25.76
CA THR A 135 8.39 -2.51 24.34
C THR A 135 8.51 -3.96 23.87
N GLU A 136 7.45 -4.49 23.30
CA GLU A 136 7.45 -5.79 22.62
C GLU A 136 7.52 -5.57 21.11
N THR A 137 7.66 -6.65 20.35
CA THR A 137 7.76 -6.58 18.89
C THR A 137 6.78 -7.51 18.21
N ILE A 138 6.30 -7.09 17.03
CA ILE A 138 5.60 -7.92 16.06
C ILE A 138 6.39 -7.85 14.76
N GLU A 139 6.62 -8.97 14.10
CA GLU A 139 7.23 -8.99 12.77
C GLU A 139 6.15 -9.18 11.71
N ILE A 140 6.25 -8.38 10.64
CA ILE A 140 5.40 -8.50 9.45
C ILE A 140 6.29 -8.98 8.31
N VAL A 141 5.98 -10.13 7.74
CA VAL A 141 6.72 -10.70 6.62
C VAL A 141 5.93 -10.50 5.33
N ILE A 142 6.63 -10.02 4.30
CA ILE A 142 6.11 -9.84 2.95
C ILE A 142 6.98 -10.67 2.01
N SER A 143 6.38 -11.59 1.27
CA SER A 143 7.07 -12.48 0.33
C SER A 143 6.69 -12.15 -1.11
N ASP A 144 7.62 -12.29 -2.04
CA ASP A 144 7.39 -12.03 -3.47
C ASP A 144 6.44 -13.03 -4.16
N SER A 145 5.94 -12.64 -5.34
CA SER A 145 4.96 -13.42 -6.10
C SER A 145 5.57 -14.65 -6.77
N ARG A 146 4.76 -15.70 -6.90
CA ARG A 146 5.02 -16.75 -7.90
C ARG A 146 4.48 -16.24 -9.24
N ALA A 147 5.20 -16.47 -10.34
CA ALA A 147 4.82 -16.06 -11.69
C ALA A 147 3.59 -16.79 -12.29
N ILE A 148 2.54 -17.09 -11.50
CA ILE A 148 1.42 -17.97 -11.93
C ILE A 148 0.01 -17.52 -11.49
N SER A 149 -0.23 -16.33 -10.92
CA SER A 149 -1.61 -15.80 -10.89
C SER A 149 -1.73 -14.31 -10.56
N ALA A 150 -2.74 -13.68 -11.17
CA ALA A 150 -3.00 -12.24 -11.23
C ALA A 150 -3.53 -11.57 -9.94
N GLY A 151 -3.32 -12.17 -8.76
CA GLY A 151 -3.98 -11.72 -7.52
C GLY A 151 -3.15 -10.88 -6.55
N SER A 152 -1.83 -10.79 -6.75
CA SER A 152 -0.91 -9.97 -5.93
C SER A 152 0.37 -9.79 -6.72
N GLN A 153 0.80 -8.56 -6.97
CA GLN A 153 2.11 -8.31 -7.59
C GLN A 153 3.28 -8.47 -6.58
N PHE A 154 2.96 -8.69 -5.28
CA PHE A 154 3.91 -8.92 -4.18
C PHE A 154 3.45 -10.10 -3.28
N GLY A 155 3.40 -11.30 -3.83
CA GLY A 155 3.17 -12.57 -3.15
C GLY A 155 2.21 -12.57 -1.97
N HIS A 156 2.70 -12.97 -0.80
CA HIS A 156 1.94 -13.28 0.40
C HIS A 156 2.53 -12.56 1.61
N SER A 157 1.67 -12.02 2.47
CA SER A 157 2.06 -11.38 3.72
C SER A 157 1.45 -12.06 4.93
N ALA A 158 2.21 -12.11 6.02
CA ALA A 158 1.83 -12.75 7.28
C ALA A 158 2.41 -12.03 8.50
N PHE A 159 1.78 -12.22 9.66
CA PHE A 159 2.35 -11.86 10.96
C PHE A 159 3.24 -12.98 11.47
N LEU A 160 4.37 -12.62 12.07
CA LEU A 160 5.19 -13.48 12.92
C LEU A 160 5.17 -12.88 14.35
N ILE A 161 4.50 -13.55 15.27
CA ILE A 161 4.33 -13.12 16.66
C ILE A 161 4.69 -14.29 17.58
N ASP A 162 5.65 -14.08 18.48
CA ASP A 162 6.08 -15.08 19.48
C ASP A 162 6.43 -16.45 18.88
N GLY A 163 7.15 -16.44 17.75
CA GLY A 163 7.58 -17.64 17.04
C GLY A 163 6.50 -18.26 16.17
N MET A 164 5.28 -17.71 16.13
CA MET A 164 4.15 -18.23 15.39
C MET A 164 3.77 -17.37 14.20
N GLU A 165 3.45 -18.03 13.09
CA GLU A 165 2.94 -17.42 11.88
C GLU A 165 1.41 -17.35 11.89
N TYR A 166 0.89 -16.22 11.44
CA TYR A 166 -0.52 -15.98 11.17
C TYR A 166 -0.66 -15.33 9.80
N GLY A 167 -0.95 -16.13 8.78
CA GLY A 167 -1.10 -15.69 7.39
C GLY A 167 -2.50 -15.95 6.87
N ARG A 168 -3.01 -15.07 6.02
CA ARG A 168 -4.26 -15.32 5.28
C ARG A 168 -3.93 -15.94 3.92
N ALA A 169 -4.19 -17.24 3.77
CA ALA A 169 -4.17 -17.90 2.46
C ALA A 169 -5.53 -17.72 1.76
N PRO A 170 -5.67 -17.99 0.44
CA PRO A 170 -6.95 -17.81 -0.25
C PRO A 170 -8.10 -18.68 0.30
N ARG A 171 -7.82 -19.87 0.85
CA ARG A 171 -8.85 -20.82 1.32
C ARG A 171 -9.11 -20.78 2.83
N SER A 172 -8.12 -20.43 3.63
CA SER A 172 -8.21 -20.38 5.09
C SER A 172 -7.11 -19.48 5.67
N TRP A 173 -7.15 -19.28 6.98
CA TRP A 173 -5.98 -18.83 7.72
C TRP A 173 -4.96 -19.96 7.80
N ASP A 174 -3.70 -19.63 7.57
CA ASP A 174 -2.54 -20.48 7.86
C ASP A 174 -2.00 -20.09 9.24
N LYS A 175 -1.80 -21.10 10.09
CA LYS A 175 -1.08 -20.98 11.37
C LYS A 175 0.01 -22.04 11.40
N ASP A 176 1.25 -21.61 11.47
CA ASP A 176 2.42 -22.49 11.48
C ASP A 176 3.52 -21.91 12.38
N THR A 177 4.63 -22.62 12.55
CA THR A 177 5.81 -22.04 13.21
C THR A 177 6.56 -21.11 12.27
N ARG A 178 7.21 -20.08 12.84
CA ARG A 178 8.08 -19.15 12.10
C ARG A 178 9.08 -19.90 11.23
N GLU A 179 9.74 -20.91 11.78
CA GLU A 179 10.78 -21.69 11.10
C GLU A 179 10.19 -22.45 9.92
N ARG A 180 9.04 -23.12 10.11
CA ARG A 180 8.37 -23.90 9.07
C ARG A 180 7.80 -22.99 7.98
N TYR A 181 7.24 -21.85 8.35
CA TYR A 181 6.75 -20.83 7.42
C TYR A 181 7.90 -20.28 6.56
N LEU A 182 8.97 -19.79 7.19
CA LEU A 182 10.12 -19.22 6.46
C LEU A 182 10.78 -20.27 5.57
N HIS A 183 10.96 -21.50 6.06
CA HIS A 183 11.46 -22.60 5.23
C HIS A 183 10.53 -22.88 4.03
N ARG A 184 9.20 -22.85 4.23
CA ARG A 184 8.24 -23.01 3.15
C ARG A 184 8.38 -21.89 2.11
N GLN A 185 8.49 -20.62 2.52
CA GLN A 185 8.68 -19.50 1.58
C GLN A 185 10.01 -19.63 0.83
N GLN A 186 11.13 -19.81 1.55
CA GLN A 186 12.48 -19.77 0.97
C GLN A 186 12.80 -20.98 0.09
N VAL A 187 12.42 -22.19 0.52
CA VAL A 187 12.82 -23.45 -0.13
C VAL A 187 11.70 -24.01 -1.02
N LYS A 188 10.50 -24.20 -0.45
CA LYS A 188 9.41 -24.86 -1.18
C LYS A 188 8.76 -23.95 -2.22
N MET A 189 8.68 -22.66 -1.92
CA MET A 189 8.06 -21.67 -2.81
C MET A 189 9.09 -20.84 -3.57
N ALA A 190 10.39 -20.99 -3.26
CA ALA A 190 11.50 -20.27 -3.87
C ALA A 190 11.31 -18.75 -3.89
N ARG A 191 10.82 -18.19 -2.77
CA ARG A 191 10.48 -16.78 -2.61
C ARG A 191 11.54 -16.01 -1.84
N ASP A 192 11.78 -14.79 -2.29
CA ASP A 192 12.45 -13.78 -1.47
C ASP A 192 11.40 -13.18 -0.51
N SER A 193 11.76 -13.07 0.77
CA SER A 193 10.88 -12.47 1.78
C SER A 193 11.58 -11.34 2.54
N TRP A 194 10.81 -10.36 2.97
CA TRP A 194 11.27 -9.23 3.79
C TRP A 194 10.47 -9.18 5.08
N GLY A 195 11.16 -9.24 6.22
CA GLY A 195 10.58 -9.09 7.56
C GLY A 195 10.75 -7.67 8.09
N PHE A 196 9.70 -7.13 8.70
CA PHE A 196 9.67 -5.81 9.32
C PHE A 196 9.23 -5.95 10.77
N GLU A 197 10.17 -5.85 11.72
CA GLU A 197 9.90 -5.86 13.15
C GLU A 197 9.46 -4.46 13.59
N ILE A 198 8.21 -4.33 14.05
CA ILE A 198 7.66 -3.10 14.61
C ILE A 198 7.54 -3.19 16.13
N GLY A 199 7.86 -2.10 16.81
CA GLY A 199 7.71 -1.93 18.25
C GLY A 199 6.27 -1.63 18.65
N VAL A 200 5.77 -2.37 19.63
CA VAL A 200 4.40 -2.28 20.16
C VAL A 200 4.40 -2.36 21.68
N THR A 201 3.37 -1.81 22.30
CA THR A 201 3.13 -2.04 23.73
C THR A 201 2.55 -3.46 23.95
N PRO A 202 2.65 -4.03 25.16
CA PRO A 202 2.03 -5.32 25.47
C PRO A 202 0.51 -5.32 25.24
N ALA A 203 -0.15 -4.18 25.49
CA ALA A 203 -1.59 -4.02 25.26
C ALA A 203 -1.95 -4.01 23.77
N GLU A 204 -1.17 -3.30 22.95
CA GLU A 204 -1.31 -3.30 21.49
C GLU A 204 -1.10 -4.70 20.92
N LYS A 205 -0.05 -5.41 21.35
CA LYS A 205 0.22 -6.78 20.91
C LYS A 205 -0.90 -7.75 21.25
N ALA A 206 -1.43 -7.65 22.47
CA ALA A 206 -2.58 -8.45 22.88
C ALA A 206 -3.84 -8.12 22.07
N ALA A 207 -4.04 -6.85 21.68
CA ALA A 207 -5.14 -6.46 20.80
C ALA A 207 -5.00 -7.04 19.38
N VAL A 208 -3.79 -7.01 18.82
CA VAL A 208 -3.48 -7.65 17.53
C VAL A 208 -3.80 -9.14 17.57
N LEU A 209 -3.33 -9.86 18.59
CA LEU A 209 -3.58 -11.30 18.71
C LEU A 209 -5.08 -11.63 18.83
N ARG A 210 -5.83 -10.86 19.63
CA ARG A 210 -7.28 -11.05 19.77
C ARG A 210 -8.02 -10.84 18.44
N GLU A 211 -7.63 -9.83 17.66
CA GLU A 211 -8.27 -9.58 16.37
C GLU A 211 -7.95 -10.66 15.35
N ILE A 212 -6.69 -11.17 15.34
CA ILE A 212 -6.31 -12.33 14.52
C ILE A 212 -7.17 -13.54 14.89
N GLU A 213 -7.27 -13.88 16.17
CA GLU A 213 -8.08 -15.03 16.64
C GLU A 213 -9.56 -14.88 16.28
N ARG A 214 -10.11 -13.68 16.44
CA ARG A 214 -11.50 -13.37 16.07
C ARG A 214 -11.74 -13.62 14.58
N ARG A 215 -10.85 -13.11 13.70
CA ARG A 215 -10.95 -13.29 12.25
C ARG A 215 -10.71 -14.72 11.80
N MET A 216 -9.80 -15.45 12.46
CA MET A 216 -9.60 -16.88 12.24
C MET A 216 -10.86 -17.68 12.58
N THR A 217 -11.52 -17.34 13.68
CA THR A 217 -12.76 -18.00 14.12
C THR A 217 -13.92 -17.70 13.18
N ALA A 218 -14.04 -16.44 12.73
CA ALA A 218 -15.07 -16.04 11.77
C ALA A 218 -14.87 -16.66 10.37
N ASN A 219 -13.60 -16.89 9.98
CA ASN A 219 -13.19 -17.49 8.71
C ASN A 219 -13.93 -16.91 7.49
N GLU A 220 -14.11 -15.59 7.47
CA GLU A 220 -14.85 -14.89 6.41
C GLU A 220 -14.21 -15.14 5.03
N PRO A 221 -14.99 -15.13 3.94
CA PRO A 221 -14.48 -15.34 2.58
C PRO A 221 -13.35 -14.37 2.22
N TYR A 222 -12.39 -14.85 1.43
CA TYR A 222 -11.28 -14.02 0.96
C TYR A 222 -11.81 -12.93 0.04
N SER A 223 -11.38 -11.68 0.28
CA SER A 223 -11.76 -10.51 -0.51
C SER A 223 -10.52 -9.65 -0.73
N LEU A 224 -10.28 -9.22 -1.96
CA LEU A 224 -9.12 -8.36 -2.28
C LEU A 224 -9.21 -6.99 -1.58
N ALA A 225 -10.42 -6.49 -1.34
CA ALA A 225 -10.66 -5.28 -0.59
C ALA A 225 -10.49 -5.52 0.92
N ASN A 226 -11.31 -6.39 1.52
CA ASN A 226 -11.49 -6.38 2.99
C ASN A 226 -11.02 -7.64 3.72
N ASN A 227 -10.33 -8.58 3.03
CA ASN A 227 -9.82 -9.82 3.65
C ASN A 227 -8.69 -10.46 2.83
N SER A 228 -7.78 -9.65 2.29
CA SER A 228 -6.62 -10.11 1.53
C SER A 228 -5.43 -10.30 2.48
N CYS A 229 -4.36 -10.96 2.03
CA CYS A 229 -3.17 -11.13 2.89
C CYS A 229 -2.57 -9.80 3.38
N SER A 230 -2.74 -8.70 2.64
CA SER A 230 -2.16 -7.40 2.95
C SER A 230 -3.15 -6.42 3.58
N SER A 231 -4.42 -6.39 3.13
CA SER A 231 -5.46 -5.60 3.81
C SER A 231 -5.77 -6.15 5.19
N ASN A 232 -5.69 -7.46 5.40
CA ASN A 232 -5.91 -8.06 6.71
C ASN A 232 -4.81 -7.67 7.73
N ILE A 233 -3.56 -7.51 7.29
CA ILE A 233 -2.50 -6.98 8.18
C ILE A 233 -2.82 -5.56 8.60
N VAL A 234 -3.24 -4.74 7.64
CA VAL A 234 -3.61 -3.35 7.90
C VAL A 234 -4.78 -3.25 8.87
N ASP A 235 -5.86 -3.99 8.64
CA ASP A 235 -7.05 -3.91 9.48
C ASP A 235 -6.78 -4.41 10.90
N VAL A 236 -6.04 -5.52 11.03
CA VAL A 236 -5.68 -6.10 12.33
C VAL A 236 -4.85 -5.09 13.15
N LEU A 237 -3.91 -4.41 12.51
CA LEU A 237 -3.10 -3.39 13.17
C LEU A 237 -3.93 -2.13 13.48
N ALA A 238 -4.80 -1.70 12.58
CA ALA A 238 -5.69 -0.57 12.78
C ALA A 238 -6.66 -0.81 13.95
N ALA A 239 -7.19 -2.03 14.10
CA ALA A 239 -8.02 -2.43 15.24
C ALA A 239 -7.26 -2.36 16.58
N ALA A 240 -5.93 -2.48 16.54
CA ALA A 240 -5.05 -2.27 17.70
C ALA A 240 -4.57 -0.82 17.86
N GLY A 241 -5.07 0.12 17.05
CA GLY A 241 -4.64 1.53 17.05
C GLY A 241 -3.27 1.77 16.40
N ILE A 242 -2.72 0.78 15.69
CA ILE A 242 -1.44 0.85 15.02
C ILE A 242 -1.66 1.12 13.53
N GLN A 243 -1.23 2.29 13.08
CA GLN A 243 -1.29 2.64 11.68
C GLN A 243 0.05 2.37 10.98
N VAL A 244 0.07 1.42 10.05
CA VAL A 244 1.28 0.99 9.31
C VAL A 244 1.33 1.43 7.85
N HIS A 245 0.33 2.18 7.39
CA HIS A 245 0.28 2.76 6.06
C HIS A 245 -0.28 4.19 6.14
N ASP A 246 0.07 5.03 5.19
CA ASP A 246 -0.51 6.38 5.07
C ASP A 246 -1.90 6.24 4.43
N PRO A 247 -3.01 6.76 5.02
CA PRO A 247 -4.35 6.63 4.46
C PRO A 247 -4.49 7.42 3.15
N ARG A 248 -3.52 8.29 2.85
CA ARG A 248 -3.41 9.01 1.58
C ARG A 248 -2.84 8.13 0.46
N TRP A 249 -2.34 6.93 0.77
CA TRP A 249 -1.73 5.99 -0.17
C TRP A 249 -2.56 4.72 -0.40
N SER A 250 -3.67 4.54 0.33
CA SER A 250 -4.63 3.46 0.09
C SER A 250 -5.69 3.95 -0.87
N PHE A 251 -5.55 3.62 -2.15
CA PHE A 251 -6.63 3.81 -3.11
C PHE A 251 -7.68 2.71 -2.89
N MET A 252 -8.94 3.07 -2.59
CA MET A 252 -10.11 2.17 -2.47
C MET A 252 -10.01 1.07 -1.38
N GLU A 253 -9.48 1.36 -0.19
CA GLU A 253 -9.33 0.38 0.93
C GLU A 253 -8.47 -0.86 0.62
N ILE A 254 -8.00 -1.03 -0.63
CA ILE A 254 -7.12 -2.13 -1.06
C ILE A 254 -5.68 -1.74 -0.78
N VAL A 255 -5.06 -2.42 0.17
CA VAL A 255 -3.63 -2.25 0.46
C VAL A 255 -2.84 -3.35 -0.22
N SER A 256 -1.97 -2.99 -1.19
CA SER A 256 -1.07 -3.96 -1.78
C SER A 256 0.09 -4.29 -0.82
N PRO A 257 0.73 -5.46 -0.96
CA PRO A 257 1.91 -5.76 -0.17
C PRO A 257 3.09 -4.79 -0.45
N ALA A 258 3.12 -4.13 -1.63
CA ALA A 258 4.07 -3.05 -1.92
C ALA A 258 3.83 -1.83 -1.03
N ASP A 259 2.57 -1.42 -0.92
CA ASP A 259 2.16 -0.26 -0.13
C ASP A 259 2.39 -0.51 1.35
N LEU A 260 2.06 -1.72 1.80
CA LEU A 260 2.36 -2.18 3.15
C LEU A 260 3.86 -2.14 3.43
N MET A 261 4.69 -2.67 2.52
CA MET A 261 6.15 -2.62 2.66
C MET A 261 6.67 -1.19 2.74
N ALA A 262 6.16 -0.30 1.89
CA ALA A 262 6.57 1.09 1.83
C ALA A 262 6.12 1.89 3.07
N GLY A 263 4.96 1.55 3.63
CA GLY A 263 4.47 2.08 4.91
C GLY A 263 5.32 1.61 6.09
N LEU A 264 5.61 0.31 6.17
CA LEU A 264 6.43 -0.28 7.23
C LEU A 264 7.85 0.29 7.27
N ARG A 265 8.49 0.46 6.10
CA ARG A 265 9.82 1.08 5.98
C ARG A 265 9.89 2.51 6.51
N ARG A 266 8.77 3.23 6.50
CA ARG A 266 8.66 4.63 6.94
C ARG A 266 8.06 4.77 8.34
N SER A 267 7.62 3.67 8.93
CA SER A 267 7.03 3.68 10.26
C SER A 267 8.05 4.07 11.32
N LYS A 268 7.71 5.03 12.17
CA LYS A 268 8.50 5.37 13.36
C LYS A 268 8.57 4.22 14.37
N ARG A 269 7.73 3.21 14.21
CA ARG A 269 7.71 1.99 15.03
C ARG A 269 8.65 0.91 14.49
N LEU A 270 9.22 1.06 13.29
CA LEU A 270 10.15 0.07 12.74
C LEU A 270 11.40 -0.02 13.63
N VAL A 271 11.61 -1.19 14.22
CA VAL A 271 12.79 -1.52 15.03
C VAL A 271 13.88 -2.10 14.12
N ARG A 272 13.50 -3.03 13.24
CA ARG A 272 14.45 -3.77 12.41
C ARG A 272 13.82 -4.26 11.11
N ALA A 273 14.61 -4.36 10.05
CA ALA A 273 14.20 -4.99 8.80
C ALA A 273 15.19 -6.09 8.41
N HIS A 274 14.67 -7.22 7.92
CA HIS A 274 15.45 -8.40 7.51
C HIS A 274 15.08 -8.84 6.11
N ALA A 275 16.07 -9.35 5.39
CA ALA A 275 15.84 -10.10 4.17
C ALA A 275 16.01 -11.61 4.48
N TYR A 276 15.05 -12.40 4.01
CA TYR A 276 15.11 -13.85 3.98
C TYR A 276 15.19 -14.26 2.51
N PRO A 277 16.40 -14.37 1.94
CA PRO A 277 16.55 -14.72 0.53
C PRO A 277 16.06 -16.16 0.29
N LYS A 278 15.57 -16.43 -0.92
CA LYS A 278 15.27 -17.80 -1.35
C LYS A 278 16.50 -18.71 -1.26
N LYS A 279 16.27 -20.00 -1.03
CA LYS A 279 17.30 -21.03 -0.82
C LYS A 279 17.24 -22.09 -1.91
#